data_AF-A0A2T7X378-F1
#
_entry.id   AF-A0A2T7X378-F1
#
_cell.length_a   1.000
_cell.length_b   1.000
_cell.length_c   1.000
_cell.angle_alpha   90.00
_cell.angle_beta   90.00
_cell.angle_gamma   90.00
#
_symmetry.space_group_name_H-M   'P 1'
#
loop_
_entity.id
_entity.type
_entity.pdbx_description
1 polymer ?
#
loop_
_entity_poly.entity_id
_entity_poly.type
_entity_poly.pdbx_seq_one_letter_code
_entity_poly.pdbx_strand_id
1 'polypeptide(L)'
;MLAGLAGLSLLAGVAALPPAQVTEAQFTDPDFGSSTFTAQTLVTPVITGCTVANNGLGVFQSVTITWTALYPLASVRLTATSGTTTGTVAPANITASGPVAGVYSYSATLSQALLTSLVSNLLGSTTTLTVTSLIPSTTWVSPGATRKLTIALLGLNAACTV
;
A
#
# COMPACT_ATOMS: atom_id res chain seq x y z
N MET A 1 -49.39 -11.73 -69.92
CA MET A 1 -48.80 -13.07 -69.72
C MET A 1 -47.26 -12.97 -69.59
N LEU A 2 -46.75 -12.12 -68.69
CA LEU A 2 -45.29 -11.93 -68.50
C LEU A 2 -44.86 -11.97 -67.01
N ALA A 3 -45.78 -11.84 -66.05
CA ALA A 3 -45.44 -11.84 -64.62
C ALA A 3 -45.12 -13.25 -64.06
N GLY A 4 -45.66 -14.31 -64.66
CA GLY A 4 -45.45 -15.69 -64.18
C GLY A 4 -44.06 -16.28 -64.51
N LEU A 5 -43.43 -15.83 -65.61
CA LEU A 5 -42.12 -16.34 -66.04
C LEU A 5 -40.96 -15.75 -65.24
N ALA A 6 -41.09 -14.50 -64.76
CA ALA A 6 -40.07 -13.86 -63.93
C ALA A 6 -40.03 -14.42 -62.49
N GLY A 7 -41.15 -14.93 -61.96
CA GLY A 7 -41.20 -15.53 -60.63
C GLY A 7 -40.54 -16.92 -60.55
N LEU A 8 -40.64 -17.71 -61.64
CA LEU A 8 -40.05 -19.05 -61.71
C LEU A 8 -38.52 -19.03 -61.92
N SER A 9 -38.00 -18.04 -62.65
CA SER A 9 -36.53 -17.89 -62.81
C SER A 9 -35.86 -17.43 -61.51
N LEU A 10 -36.54 -16.64 -60.69
CA LEU A 10 -36.01 -16.21 -59.39
C LEU A 10 -35.99 -17.36 -58.37
N LEU A 11 -37.01 -18.22 -58.34
CA LEU A 11 -37.02 -19.40 -57.44
C LEU A 11 -35.99 -20.46 -57.84
N ALA A 12 -35.75 -20.66 -59.14
CA ALA A 12 -34.73 -21.61 -59.60
C ALA A 12 -33.30 -21.15 -59.26
N GLY A 13 -33.04 -19.84 -59.26
CA GLY A 13 -31.73 -19.28 -58.91
C GLY A 13 -31.33 -19.48 -57.45
N VAL A 14 -32.30 -19.50 -56.53
CA VAL A 14 -32.04 -19.69 -55.08
C VAL A 14 -31.72 -21.15 -54.74
N ALA A 15 -32.25 -22.11 -55.51
CA ALA A 15 -31.99 -23.54 -55.30
C ALA A 15 -30.61 -24.00 -55.80
N ALA A 16 -29.94 -23.19 -56.64
CA ALA A 16 -28.60 -23.49 -57.17
C ALA A 16 -27.47 -22.90 -56.31
N LEU A 17 -27.78 -22.21 -55.22
CA LEU A 17 -26.77 -21.69 -54.31
C LEU A 17 -26.24 -22.82 -53.42
N PRO A 18 -24.92 -23.03 -53.33
CA PRO A 18 -24.36 -24.00 -52.40
C PRO A 18 -24.79 -23.63 -50.97
N PRO A 19 -25.14 -24.62 -50.11
CA PRO A 19 -25.50 -24.34 -48.72
C PRO A 19 -24.35 -23.60 -48.03
N ALA A 20 -24.70 -22.62 -47.18
CA ALA A 20 -23.74 -21.87 -46.39
C ALA A 20 -22.80 -22.83 -45.66
N GLN A 21 -21.54 -22.86 -46.09
CA GLN A 21 -20.52 -23.69 -45.48
C GLN A 21 -20.21 -23.06 -44.12
N VAL A 22 -20.35 -23.84 -43.04
CA VAL A 22 -19.86 -23.44 -41.73
C VAL A 22 -18.34 -23.49 -41.81
N THR A 23 -17.72 -22.37 -42.17
CA THR A 23 -16.28 -22.23 -42.01
C THR A 23 -16.04 -22.06 -40.51
N GLU A 24 -15.60 -23.13 -39.84
CA GLU A 24 -14.97 -22.96 -38.54
C GLU A 24 -13.72 -22.10 -38.77
N ALA A 25 -13.80 -20.84 -38.36
CA ALA A 25 -12.61 -20.01 -38.20
C ALA A 25 -11.82 -20.61 -37.03
N GLN A 26 -11.02 -21.63 -37.33
CA GLN A 26 -10.10 -22.18 -36.35
C GLN A 26 -8.95 -21.19 -36.24
N PHE A 27 -8.85 -20.52 -35.10
CA PHE A 27 -7.68 -19.72 -34.75
C PHE A 27 -6.50 -20.68 -34.56
N THR A 28 -5.85 -21.09 -35.63
CA THR A 28 -4.63 -21.92 -35.62
C THR A 28 -3.38 -21.06 -35.53
N ASP A 29 -3.42 -19.94 -34.81
CA ASP A 29 -2.23 -19.17 -34.51
C ASP A 29 -1.71 -19.57 -33.12
N PRO A 30 -0.67 -20.42 -33.02
CA PRO A 30 -0.01 -20.70 -31.75
C PRO A 30 0.93 -19.55 -31.37
N ASP A 31 0.47 -18.31 -31.38
CA ASP A 31 1.18 -17.17 -30.79
C ASP A 31 0.96 -17.16 -29.26
N PHE A 32 1.36 -18.25 -28.60
CA PHE A 32 1.41 -18.33 -27.14
C PHE A 32 2.79 -17.87 -26.66
N GLY A 33 2.96 -16.55 -26.54
CA GLY A 33 4.10 -15.96 -25.84
C GLY A 33 3.85 -15.95 -24.33
N SER A 34 4.47 -16.86 -23.58
CA SER A 34 4.52 -16.71 -22.12
C SER A 34 5.68 -15.80 -21.74
N SER A 35 5.40 -14.67 -21.11
CA SER A 35 6.43 -13.85 -20.46
C SER A 35 6.22 -13.86 -18.95
N THR A 36 7.32 -13.94 -18.21
CA THR A 36 7.32 -13.77 -16.77
C THR A 36 7.40 -12.29 -16.46
N PHE A 37 6.35 -11.71 -15.88
CA PHE A 37 6.46 -10.41 -15.22
C PHE A 37 6.81 -10.65 -13.75
N THR A 38 7.81 -9.91 -13.25
CA THR A 38 8.13 -9.92 -11.82
C THR A 38 7.36 -8.77 -11.17
N ALA A 39 6.52 -9.08 -10.18
CA ALA A 39 5.87 -8.04 -9.39
C ALA A 39 6.95 -7.24 -8.65
N GLN A 40 6.95 -5.92 -8.82
CA GLN A 40 7.87 -5.06 -8.11
C GLN A 40 7.50 -5.04 -6.62
N THR A 41 8.43 -5.44 -5.76
CA THR A 41 8.26 -5.37 -4.31
C THR A 41 8.87 -4.08 -3.77
N LEU A 42 8.13 -3.34 -2.95
CA LEU A 42 8.69 -2.21 -2.23
C LEU A 42 9.57 -2.72 -1.09
N VAL A 43 10.74 -2.11 -0.93
CA VAL A 43 11.68 -2.43 0.15
C VAL A 43 11.09 -1.99 1.50
N THR A 44 11.22 -2.85 2.51
CA THR A 44 10.80 -2.53 3.88
C THR A 44 11.76 -1.51 4.52
N PRO A 45 11.23 -0.42 5.11
CA PRO A 45 12.03 0.50 5.92
C PRO A 45 12.73 -0.20 7.08
N VAL A 46 13.84 0.35 7.56
CA VAL A 46 14.57 -0.20 8.70
C VAL A 46 14.52 0.78 9.86
N ILE A 47 13.90 0.39 10.97
CA ILE A 47 13.88 1.20 12.19
C ILE A 47 15.24 1.09 12.88
N THR A 48 15.96 2.20 12.96
CA THR A 48 17.31 2.30 13.53
C THR A 48 17.32 2.70 14.98
N GLY A 49 16.25 3.36 15.46
CA GLY A 49 16.15 3.79 16.85
C GLY A 49 14.72 4.04 17.28
N CYS A 50 14.46 3.83 18.57
CA CYS A 50 13.23 4.24 19.22
C CYS A 50 13.52 4.60 20.67
N THR A 51 13.38 5.88 21.02
CA THR A 51 13.73 6.40 22.34
C THR A 51 12.53 7.09 22.96
N VAL A 52 12.32 6.85 24.25
CA VAL A 52 11.24 7.48 25.02
C VAL A 52 11.83 8.62 25.83
N ALA A 53 11.16 9.77 25.80
CA ALA A 53 11.42 10.88 26.69
C ALA A 53 10.31 10.98 27.73
N ASN A 54 10.71 11.07 28.99
CA ASN A 54 9.83 11.29 30.12
C ASN A 54 10.08 12.69 30.71
N ASN A 55 9.05 13.29 31.29
CA ASN A 55 9.19 14.54 32.03
C ASN A 55 9.93 14.32 33.37
N GLY A 56 10.16 15.39 34.12
CA GLY A 56 10.86 15.34 35.42
C GLY A 56 10.19 14.48 36.51
N LEU A 57 8.94 14.05 36.29
CA LEU A 57 8.19 13.15 37.18
C LEU A 57 8.18 11.69 36.67
N GLY A 58 8.90 11.38 35.58
CA GLY A 58 8.92 10.05 34.99
C GLY A 58 7.68 9.70 34.16
N VAL A 59 6.84 10.68 33.82
CA VAL A 59 5.66 10.52 32.98
C VAL A 59 6.02 10.70 31.51
N PHE A 60 5.49 9.82 30.67
CA PHE A 60 5.64 9.84 29.22
C PHE A 60 5.35 11.22 28.63
N GLN A 61 6.32 11.76 27.90
CA GLN A 61 6.21 13.06 27.25
C GLN A 61 6.22 12.91 25.72
N SER A 62 7.15 12.13 25.19
CA SER A 62 7.24 11.85 23.76
C SER A 62 8.01 10.56 23.47
N VAL A 63 7.86 10.06 22.25
CA VAL A 63 8.72 9.02 21.69
C VAL A 63 9.35 9.56 20.41
N THR A 64 10.64 9.34 20.23
CA THR A 64 11.35 9.62 18.98
C THR A 64 11.64 8.29 18.29
N ILE A 65 11.12 8.14 17.08
CA ILE A 65 11.40 6.98 16.22
C ILE A 65 12.25 7.43 15.04
N THR A 66 13.34 6.72 14.79
CA THR A 66 14.25 6.95 13.66
C THR A 66 14.32 5.73 12.78
N TRP A 67 14.32 5.94 11.47
CA TRP A 67 14.36 4.86 10.50
C TRP A 67 15.03 5.30 9.20
N THR A 68 15.36 4.32 8.37
CA THR A 68 15.88 4.53 7.02
C THR A 68 14.98 3.90 5.98
N ALA A 69 14.92 4.49 4.78
CA ALA A 69 14.23 3.93 3.63
C ALA A 69 14.90 4.37 2.32
N LEU A 70 14.64 3.64 1.24
CA LEU A 70 15.19 3.95 -0.09
C LEU A 70 14.36 4.99 -0.87
N TYR A 71 13.17 5.30 -0.37
CA TYR A 71 12.18 6.15 -1.06
C TYR A 71 12.03 7.49 -0.34
N PRO A 72 11.68 8.58 -1.05
CA PRO A 72 11.49 9.91 -0.46
C PRO A 72 10.25 9.97 0.46
N LEU A 73 10.11 11.06 1.22
CA LEU A 73 9.05 11.20 2.24
C LEU A 73 7.62 11.00 1.70
N ALA A 74 7.36 11.40 0.45
CA ALA A 74 6.05 11.20 -0.19
C ALA A 74 5.66 9.72 -0.35
N SER A 75 6.65 8.82 -0.30
CA SER A 75 6.52 7.37 -0.46
C SER A 75 6.77 6.61 0.84
N VAL A 76 6.72 7.30 1.98
CA VAL A 76 6.93 6.72 3.31
C VAL A 76 5.80 7.15 4.23
N ARG A 77 5.33 6.23 5.07
CA ARG A 77 4.26 6.47 6.03
C ARG A 77 4.58 5.86 7.38
N LEU A 78 4.40 6.65 8.42
CA LEU A 78 4.42 6.22 9.81
C LEU A 78 2.98 6.18 10.34
N THR A 79 2.58 5.05 10.90
CA THR A 79 1.29 4.87 11.57
C THR A 79 1.48 4.49 13.02
N ALA A 80 0.52 4.87 13.86
CA ALA A 80 0.41 4.47 15.25
C ALA A 80 -0.90 3.70 15.42
N THR A 81 -0.82 2.50 15.98
CA THR A 81 -1.97 1.61 16.17
C THR A 81 -2.10 1.21 17.63
N SER A 82 -3.24 1.50 18.26
CA SER A 82 -3.57 1.06 19.63
C SER A 82 -4.96 0.43 19.60
N GLY A 83 -5.05 -0.84 20.01
CA GLY A 83 -6.29 -1.61 19.87
C GLY A 83 -6.78 -1.64 18.42
N THR A 84 -7.98 -1.11 18.18
CA THR A 84 -8.59 -1.00 16.84
C THR A 84 -8.37 0.35 16.17
N THR A 85 -7.78 1.33 16.87
CA THR A 85 -7.56 2.68 16.34
C THR A 85 -6.20 2.77 15.67
N THR A 86 -6.18 3.17 14.40
CA THR A 86 -4.95 3.45 13.64
C THR A 86 -4.94 4.91 13.20
N GLY A 87 -3.93 5.66 13.62
CA GLY A 87 -3.67 7.01 13.17
C GLY A 87 -2.46 7.07 12.24
N THR A 88 -2.51 7.91 11.22
CA THR A 88 -1.36 8.19 10.35
C THR A 88 -0.68 9.48 10.81
N VAL A 89 0.63 9.43 11.03
CA VAL A 89 1.41 10.61 11.37
C VAL A 89 1.51 11.49 10.13
N ALA A 90 1.09 12.76 10.26
CA ALA A 90 1.18 13.70 9.15
C ALA A 90 2.64 13.92 8.74
N PRO A 91 2.95 14.04 7.43
CA PRO A 91 4.32 14.23 6.95
C PRO A 91 5.05 15.43 7.55
N ALA A 92 4.32 16.49 7.94
CA ALA A 92 4.89 17.65 8.60
C ALA A 92 5.56 17.35 9.96
N ASN A 93 5.22 16.23 10.60
CA ASN A 93 5.85 15.78 11.85
C ASN A 93 7.04 14.84 11.62
N ILE A 94 7.42 14.60 10.36
CA ILE A 94 8.51 13.71 9.97
C ILE A 94 9.62 14.57 9.37
N THR A 95 10.79 14.54 10.01
CA THR A 95 12.00 15.13 9.47
C THR A 95 12.68 14.10 8.56
N ALA A 96 13.14 14.54 7.39
CA ALA A 96 13.86 13.72 6.42
C ALA A 96 15.21 14.35 6.09
N SER A 97 16.25 13.53 5.93
CA SER A 97 17.57 13.94 5.47
C SER A 97 18.16 12.92 4.47
N GLY A 98 19.13 13.38 3.68
CA GLY A 98 19.75 12.59 2.61
C GLY A 98 19.12 12.82 1.23
N PRO A 99 19.34 11.91 0.27
CA PRO A 99 19.90 10.58 0.46
C PRO A 99 21.43 10.58 0.60
N VAL A 100 21.96 9.69 1.45
CA VAL A 100 23.39 9.35 1.50
C VAL A 100 23.52 7.92 0.98
N ALA A 101 24.31 7.71 -0.07
CA ALA A 101 24.43 6.42 -0.75
C ALA A 101 23.07 5.77 -1.13
N GLY A 102 22.11 6.58 -1.56
CA GLY A 102 20.78 6.12 -1.97
C GLY A 102 19.80 5.80 -0.84
N VAL A 103 20.15 6.11 0.41
CA VAL A 103 19.30 5.87 1.58
C VAL A 103 18.90 7.19 2.23
N TYR A 104 17.61 7.38 2.46
CA TYR A 104 17.06 8.48 3.24
C TYR A 104 17.00 8.11 4.72
N SER A 105 17.28 9.10 5.58
CA SER A 105 17.12 8.99 7.02
C SER A 105 15.92 9.80 7.48
N TYR A 106 15.14 9.24 8.38
CA TYR A 106 13.92 9.84 8.90
C TYR A 106 13.91 9.84 10.42
N SER A 107 13.29 10.87 10.97
CA SER A 107 13.04 11.00 12.41
C SER A 107 11.67 11.63 12.64
N ALA A 108 10.91 11.08 13.58
CA ALA A 108 9.66 11.66 14.03
C ALA A 108 9.61 11.64 15.57
N THR A 109 9.41 12.81 16.16
CA THR A 109 9.17 12.95 17.60
C THR A 109 7.67 13.09 17.82
N LEU A 110 7.05 12.02 18.32
CA LEU A 110 5.63 11.96 18.59
C LEU A 110 5.39 12.36 20.04
N SER A 111 4.88 13.56 20.26
CA SER A 111 4.47 14.00 21.59
C SER A 111 3.27 13.21 22.08
N GLN A 112 3.06 13.19 23.39
CA GLN A 112 1.86 12.61 23.98
C GLN A 112 0.59 13.19 23.36
N ALA A 113 0.51 14.50 23.18
CA ALA A 113 -0.64 15.18 22.57
C ALA A 113 -0.93 14.69 21.14
N LEU A 114 0.13 14.54 20.32
CA LEU A 114 0.00 14.01 18.96
C LEU A 114 -0.43 12.54 18.98
N LEU A 115 0.13 11.72 19.87
CA LEU A 115 -0.28 10.32 19.97
C LEU A 115 -1.73 10.19 20.45
N THR A 116 -2.16 11.00 21.41
CA THR A 116 -3.56 10.99 21.88
C THR A 116 -4.56 11.49 20.84
N SER A 117 -4.13 12.28 19.85
CA SER A 117 -4.99 12.67 18.74
C SER A 117 -5.06 11.61 17.64
N LEU A 118 -4.04 10.76 17.54
CA LEU A 118 -3.94 9.68 16.55
C LEU A 118 -4.57 8.37 17.02
N VAL A 119 -4.46 8.06 18.31
CA VAL A 119 -4.93 6.81 18.90
C VAL A 119 -5.74 7.05 20.17
N SER A 120 -6.73 6.19 20.40
CA SER A 120 -7.49 6.18 21.65
C SER A 120 -6.74 5.40 22.74
N ASN A 121 -6.99 5.77 24.00
CA ASN A 121 -6.51 5.04 25.19
C ASN A 121 -4.99 4.81 25.19
N LEU A 122 -4.21 5.86 24.97
CA LEU A 122 -2.74 5.78 24.93
C LEU A 122 -2.13 5.27 26.26
N LEU A 123 -2.68 5.72 27.39
CA LEU A 123 -2.19 5.37 28.74
C LEU A 123 -2.69 3.99 29.16
N GLY A 124 -1.79 3.17 29.72
CA GLY A 124 -2.11 1.79 30.07
C GLY A 124 -2.24 0.86 28.86
N SER A 125 -1.77 1.28 27.69
CA SER A 125 -1.86 0.52 26.44
C SER A 125 -0.49 0.31 25.80
N THR A 126 -0.47 -0.56 24.79
CA THR A 126 0.65 -0.74 23.86
C THR A 126 0.25 -0.20 22.50
N THR A 127 0.98 0.80 22.02
CA THR A 127 0.84 1.39 20.70
C THR A 127 1.92 0.82 19.77
N THR A 128 1.51 0.23 18.65
CA THR A 128 2.42 -0.25 17.61
C THR A 128 2.70 0.88 16.62
N LEU A 129 3.95 1.30 16.56
CA LEU A 129 4.46 2.24 15.57
C LEU A 129 4.91 1.42 14.35
N THR A 130 4.35 1.72 13.18
CA THR A 130 4.66 1.00 11.94
C THR A 130 5.14 1.95 10.87
N VAL A 131 6.32 1.69 10.32
CA VAL A 131 6.86 2.41 9.18
C VAL A 131 6.70 1.56 7.93
N THR A 132 6.10 2.14 6.89
CA THR A 132 5.87 1.49 5.61
C THR A 132 6.35 2.36 4.47
N SER A 133 6.76 1.74 3.37
CA SER A 133 6.92 2.41 2.08
C SER A 133 5.69 2.17 1.23
N LEU A 134 5.33 3.15 0.41
CA LEU A 134 4.13 3.10 -0.44
C LEU A 134 4.38 3.78 -1.78
N ILE A 135 3.65 3.33 -2.80
CA ILE A 135 3.57 4.07 -4.06
C ILE A 135 2.38 5.03 -3.96
N PRO A 136 2.61 6.36 -4.07
CA PRO A 136 1.53 7.34 -4.03
C PRO A 136 0.41 6.98 -5.01
N SER A 137 -0.85 7.25 -4.64
CA SER A 137 -2.04 6.95 -5.46
C SER A 137 -2.34 5.47 -5.73
N THR A 138 -1.64 4.54 -5.08
CA THR A 138 -1.91 3.10 -5.21
C THR A 138 -2.13 2.44 -3.85
N THR A 139 -2.55 1.17 -3.87
CA THR A 139 -2.66 0.31 -2.68
C THR A 139 -1.38 -0.47 -2.38
N TRP A 140 -0.31 -0.28 -3.17
CA TRP A 140 0.95 -0.98 -2.98
C TRP A 140 1.71 -0.41 -1.79
N VAL A 141 1.98 -1.28 -0.81
CA VAL A 141 2.68 -0.96 0.44
C VAL A 141 3.69 -2.07 0.70
N SER A 142 4.89 -1.72 1.18
CA SER A 142 5.86 -2.72 1.67
C SER A 142 5.40 -3.36 2.99
N PRO A 143 5.97 -4.52 3.36
CA PRO A 143 5.88 -5.00 4.73
C PRO A 143 6.35 -3.92 5.70
N GLY A 144 5.60 -3.71 6.78
CA GLY A 144 5.89 -2.68 7.75
C GLY A 144 6.97 -3.08 8.76
N ALA A 145 7.91 -2.19 9.03
CA ALA A 145 8.78 -2.31 10.18
C ALA A 145 8.09 -1.75 11.42
N THR A 146 8.13 -2.49 12.53
CA THR A 146 7.36 -2.17 13.73
C THR A 146 8.22 -1.95 14.96
N ARG A 147 7.71 -1.11 15.87
CA ARG A 147 8.14 -0.99 17.27
C ARG A 147 6.92 -0.86 18.16
N LYS A 148 7.03 -1.37 19.39
CA LYS A 148 5.97 -1.29 20.39
C LYS A 148 6.32 -0.26 21.45
N LEU A 149 5.49 0.78 21.53
CA LEU A 149 5.50 1.74 22.62
C LEU A 149 4.50 1.26 23.68
N THR A 150 5.01 0.80 24.82
CA THR A 150 4.17 0.43 25.97
C THR A 150 4.23 1.55 26.99
N ILE A 151 3.06 1.98 27.46
CA ILE A 151 2.93 3.03 28.48
C ILE A 151 2.05 2.47 29.59
N ALA A 152 2.55 2.44 30.82
CA ALA A 152 1.75 1.96 31.95
C ALA A 152 0.64 2.98 32.30
N LEU A 153 -0.23 2.58 33.24
CA LEU A 153 -1.26 3.46 33.73
C LEU A 153 -0.64 4.78 34.26
N LEU A 154 -1.33 5.90 34.03
CA LEU A 154 -0.88 7.26 34.38
C LEU A 154 0.35 7.76 33.59
N GLY A 155 0.77 7.07 32.53
CA GLY A 155 1.89 7.51 31.70
C GLY A 155 3.26 7.11 32.22
N LEU A 156 3.34 6.26 33.24
CA LEU A 156 4.61 5.83 33.83
C LEU A 156 5.23 4.66 33.07
N ASN A 157 6.51 4.38 33.34
CA ASN A 157 7.25 3.23 32.81
C ASN A 157 7.12 3.07 31.28
N ALA A 158 7.12 4.19 30.56
CA ALA A 158 7.02 4.15 29.12
C ALA A 158 8.31 3.59 28.49
N ALA A 159 8.15 2.62 27.61
CA ALA A 159 9.24 1.91 26.96
C ALA A 159 8.93 1.68 25.48
N CYS A 160 9.96 1.80 24.64
CA CYS A 160 9.88 1.42 23.24
C CYS A 160 10.70 0.15 22.99
N THR A 161 10.04 -0.89 22.47
CA THR A 161 10.59 -2.24 22.31
C THR A 161 10.37 -2.76 20.89
N VAL A 162 11.05 -3.87 20.58
CA VAL A 162 10.97 -4.56 19.29
C VAL A 162 9.74 -5.46 19.24
#